data_AF-A0A8J3S9Q9-F1
#
_entry.id   AF-A0A8J3S9Q9-F1
#
_cell.length_a   1.000
_cell.length_b   1.000
_cell.length_c   1.000
_cell.angle_alpha   90.00
_cell.angle_beta   90.00
_cell.angle_gamma   90.00
#
_symmetry.space_group_name_H-M   'P 1'
#
loop_
_entity.id
_entity.type
_entity.pdbx_description
1 polymer ?
#
loop_
_entity_poly.entity_id
_entity_poly.type
_entity_poly.pdbx_seq_one_letter_code
_entity_poly.pdbx_strand_id
1 'polypeptide(L)'
;MTDEQVSVLVVDDQGLIRESIASLLGIQPGITVLGTAADGRDAVEKTVELGPDVVLMDVRMPVMDGIRAVAELRRRAPACRVVMLTTFDDEEYVVEALRAGAAGYLLKDLPARELAAAVRLAHAGVVQFDPAATARLATALSRSAPASPRGPVDPASAARAVNPGTLPSTPPSTPPSPGDSSRPGSSAGPGADLGLTGREIEVLRLVARGSTNREIAERLYLSEGTVKNHISRILGRLGLRDRTQAAIYARDRGLL
;
A
#
# COMPACT_ATOMS: atom_id res chain seq x y z
N MET A 1 7.75 37.97 10.67
CA MET A 1 7.66 36.54 11.03
C MET A 1 8.86 35.90 10.38
N THR A 2 9.80 35.38 11.17
CA THR A 2 10.94 34.61 10.64
C THR A 2 10.35 33.44 9.85
N ASP A 3 10.56 33.43 8.53
CA ASP A 3 10.18 32.30 7.69
C ASP A 3 11.08 31.15 8.13
N GLU A 4 10.56 30.27 8.98
CA GLU A 4 11.31 29.16 9.55
C GLU A 4 11.75 28.26 8.40
N GLN A 5 13.06 28.18 8.20
CA GLN A 5 13.66 27.51 7.06
C GLN A 5 13.65 26.01 7.33
N VAL A 6 12.87 25.27 6.54
CA VAL A 6 12.74 23.81 6.68
C VAL A 6 13.82 23.12 5.88
N SER A 7 14.64 22.31 6.54
CA SER A 7 15.67 21.50 5.89
C SER A 7 15.14 20.12 5.49
N VAL A 8 15.44 19.69 4.26
CA VAL A 8 14.84 18.49 3.66
C VAL A 8 15.90 17.58 3.04
N LEU A 9 15.73 16.26 3.21
CA LEU A 9 16.42 15.23 2.45
C LEU A 9 15.42 14.54 1.51
N VAL A 10 15.77 14.41 0.22
CA VAL A 10 14.92 13.74 -0.78
C VAL A 10 15.46 12.34 -1.08
N VAL A 11 14.61 11.32 -0.98
CA VAL A 11 15.01 9.92 -1.11
C VAL A 11 14.11 9.21 -2.12
N ASP A 12 14.72 8.69 -3.18
CA ASP A 12 14.01 7.98 -4.26
C ASP A 12 15.04 7.14 -5.04
N ASP A 13 14.68 5.95 -5.50
CA ASP A 13 15.59 5.08 -6.26
C ASP A 13 15.73 5.51 -7.73
N GLN A 14 14.77 6.27 -8.24
CA GLN A 14 14.79 6.80 -9.60
C GLN A 14 15.47 8.17 -9.64
N GLY A 15 16.68 8.21 -10.18
CA GLY A 15 17.50 9.42 -10.23
C GLY A 15 16.78 10.64 -10.81
N LEU A 16 16.07 10.47 -11.93
CA LEU A 16 15.31 11.56 -12.56
C LEU A 16 14.23 12.15 -11.63
N ILE A 17 13.49 11.30 -10.92
CA ILE A 17 12.44 11.74 -9.99
C ILE A 17 13.08 12.44 -8.79
N ARG A 18 14.12 11.83 -8.22
CA ARG A 18 14.89 12.37 -7.08
C ARG A 18 15.39 13.79 -7.36
N GLU A 19 16.04 13.99 -8.51
CA GLU A 19 16.57 15.28 -8.94
C GLU A 19 15.48 16.30 -9.23
N SER A 20 14.37 15.86 -9.83
CA SER A 20 13.22 16.72 -10.11
C SER A 20 12.59 17.25 -8.83
N ILE A 21 12.32 16.37 -7.86
CA ILE A 21 11.75 16.75 -6.56
C ILE A 21 12.70 17.67 -5.79
N ALA A 22 13.98 17.34 -5.74
CA ALA A 22 14.99 18.18 -5.10
C ALA A 22 15.05 19.58 -5.73
N SER A 23 15.03 19.66 -7.05
CA SER A 23 15.03 20.95 -7.78
C SER A 23 13.76 21.75 -7.52
N LEU A 24 12.59 21.10 -7.58
CA LEU A 24 11.29 21.74 -7.36
C LEU A 24 11.12 22.27 -5.94
N LEU A 25 11.66 21.56 -4.94
CA LEU A 25 11.67 21.99 -3.54
C LEU A 25 12.72 23.07 -3.27
N GLY A 26 13.89 22.98 -3.89
CA GLY A 26 14.98 23.96 -3.71
C GLY A 26 14.66 25.37 -4.19
N ILE A 27 13.72 25.52 -5.13
CA ILE A 27 13.22 26.84 -5.56
C ILE A 27 12.10 27.39 -4.68
N GLN A 28 11.55 26.61 -3.75
CA GLN A 28 10.47 27.07 -2.87
C GLN A 28 11.06 27.93 -1.76
N PRO A 29 10.52 29.13 -1.50
CA PRO A 29 10.93 29.94 -0.36
C PRO A 29 10.85 29.13 0.94
N GLY A 30 11.77 29.37 1.87
CA GLY A 30 11.77 28.73 3.20
C GLY A 30 12.02 27.22 3.22
N ILE A 31 12.44 26.60 2.11
CA ILE A 31 12.85 25.19 2.05
C ILE A 31 14.31 25.10 1.60
N THR A 32 15.07 24.21 2.22
CA THR A 32 16.47 23.96 1.87
C THR A 32 16.73 22.47 1.74
N VAL A 33 17.10 22.02 0.55
CA VAL A 33 17.42 20.61 0.31
C VAL A 33 18.88 20.36 0.70
N LEU A 34 19.11 19.61 1.78
CA LEU A 34 20.46 19.30 2.29
C LEU A 34 21.18 18.25 1.45
N GLY A 35 20.42 17.41 0.75
CA GLY A 35 20.97 16.36 -0.09
C GLY A 35 19.91 15.43 -0.66
N THR A 36 20.38 14.39 -1.33
CA THR A 36 19.52 13.33 -1.85
C THR A 36 20.09 11.95 -1.53
N ALA A 37 19.25 10.93 -1.47
CA ALA A 37 19.65 9.54 -1.26
C ALA A 37 18.94 8.59 -2.23
N ALA A 38 19.63 7.52 -2.63
CA ALA A 38 19.13 6.56 -3.63
C ALA A 38 18.40 5.34 -3.03
N ASP A 39 18.57 5.09 -1.74
CA ASP A 39 17.91 4.01 -1.03
C ASP A 39 17.78 4.32 0.48
N GLY A 40 17.09 3.46 1.22
CA GLY A 40 16.83 3.67 2.64
C GLY A 40 18.08 3.61 3.53
N ARG A 41 19.14 2.90 3.13
CA ARG A 41 20.39 2.84 3.91
C ARG A 41 21.13 4.16 3.79
N ASP A 42 21.32 4.63 2.57
CA ASP A 42 21.93 5.94 2.27
C ASP A 42 21.12 7.07 2.91
N ALA A 43 19.79 6.96 2.92
CA ALA A 43 18.91 7.92 3.61
C ALA A 43 19.20 7.98 5.11
N VAL A 44 19.29 6.83 5.79
CA VAL A 44 19.58 6.79 7.23
C VAL A 44 20.95 7.39 7.55
N GLU A 45 21.96 7.07 6.77
CA GLU A 45 23.32 7.59 6.96
C GLU A 45 23.35 9.11 6.81
N LYS A 46 22.79 9.62 5.71
CA LYS A 46 22.73 11.07 5.44
C LYS A 46 21.82 11.82 6.41
N THR A 47 20.73 11.22 6.91
CA THR A 47 19.91 11.88 7.93
C THR A 47 20.67 12.07 9.23
N VAL A 48 21.48 11.08 9.64
CA VAL A 48 22.31 11.20 10.85
C VAL A 48 23.44 12.20 10.66
N GLU A 49 24.03 12.26 9.46
CA GLU A 49 25.11 13.18 9.13
C GLU A 49 24.63 14.64 8.99
N LEU A 50 23.54 14.86 8.24
CA LEU A 50 23.09 16.18 7.81
C LEU A 50 22.03 16.79 8.73
N GLY A 51 21.34 15.97 9.53
CA GLY A 51 20.30 16.42 10.46
C GLY A 51 19.11 17.16 9.82
N PRO A 52 18.50 16.67 8.72
CA PRO A 52 17.34 17.32 8.11
C PRO A 52 16.12 17.30 9.05
N ASP A 53 15.29 18.34 8.97
CA ASP A 53 14.01 18.40 9.67
C ASP A 53 13.02 17.37 9.12
N VAL A 54 13.00 17.25 7.78
CA VAL A 54 12.08 16.38 7.06
C VAL A 54 12.84 15.48 6.07
N VAL A 55 12.50 14.19 6.07
CA VAL A 55 12.88 13.24 5.02
C VAL A 55 11.65 12.98 4.16
N LEU A 56 11.76 13.31 2.88
CA LEU A 56 10.75 12.99 1.88
C LEU A 56 11.23 11.74 1.12
N MET A 57 10.52 10.62 1.26
CA MET A 57 11.07 9.32 0.89
C MET A 57 10.10 8.40 0.16
N ASP A 58 10.55 7.81 -0.94
CA ASP A 58 9.83 6.73 -1.60
C ASP A 58 9.69 5.48 -0.72
N VAL A 59 8.58 4.77 -0.86
CA VAL A 59 8.38 3.49 -0.19
C VAL A 59 9.26 2.41 -0.82
N ARG A 60 9.24 2.28 -2.16
CA ARG A 60 9.80 1.13 -2.86
C ARG A 60 11.18 1.43 -3.42
N MET A 61 12.21 1.07 -2.66
CA MET A 61 13.61 1.26 -3.03
C MET A 61 14.40 -0.05 -2.87
N PRO A 62 15.45 -0.28 -3.68
CA PRO A 62 16.35 -1.42 -3.50
C PRO A 62 17.15 -1.29 -2.20
N VAL A 63 17.86 -2.36 -1.80
CA VAL A 63 18.73 -2.42 -0.60
C VAL A 63 17.98 -2.29 0.74
N MET A 64 17.31 -1.17 0.96
CA MET A 64 16.44 -0.89 2.09
C MET A 64 15.23 -0.07 1.62
N ASP A 65 14.03 -0.61 1.82
CA ASP A 65 12.79 0.09 1.54
C ASP A 65 12.53 1.23 2.54
N GLY A 66 11.62 2.13 2.17
CA GLY A 66 11.30 3.30 3.00
C GLY A 66 10.67 2.94 4.35
N ILE A 67 9.96 1.82 4.47
CA ILE A 67 9.32 1.41 5.74
C ILE A 67 10.39 1.01 6.77
N ARG A 68 11.36 0.20 6.34
CA ARG A 68 12.52 -0.19 7.16
C ARG A 68 13.37 1.04 7.51
N ALA A 69 13.54 1.97 6.56
CA ALA A 69 14.25 3.22 6.81
C ALA A 69 13.54 4.08 7.88
N VAL A 70 12.20 4.21 7.84
CA VAL A 70 11.44 4.92 8.91
C VAL A 70 11.70 4.30 10.28
N ALA A 71 11.64 2.97 10.37
CA ALA A 71 11.86 2.26 11.63
C ALA A 71 13.30 2.45 12.16
N GLU A 72 14.28 2.62 11.28
CA GLU A 72 15.66 2.92 11.63
C GLU A 72 15.84 4.38 12.08
N LEU A 73 15.28 5.31 11.30
CA LEU A 73 15.32 6.75 11.58
C LEU A 73 14.67 7.10 12.91
N ARG A 74 13.57 6.46 13.29
CA ARG A 74 12.96 6.69 14.61
C ARG A 74 13.88 6.36 15.78
N ARG A 75 14.84 5.43 15.60
CA ARG A 75 15.81 5.08 16.65
C ARG A 75 17.03 6.00 16.64
N ARG A 76 17.49 6.40 15.46
CA ARG A 76 18.76 7.13 15.27
C ARG A 76 18.61 8.65 15.15
N ALA A 77 17.48 9.12 14.64
CA ALA A 77 17.16 10.52 14.40
C ALA A 77 15.68 10.82 14.72
N PRO A 78 15.24 10.68 15.99
CA PRO A 78 13.83 10.78 16.38
C PRO A 78 13.20 12.17 16.18
N ALA A 79 14.03 13.22 16.06
CA ALA A 79 13.57 14.58 15.76
C ALA A 79 13.16 14.75 14.29
N CYS A 80 13.74 13.96 13.39
CA CYS A 80 13.47 14.03 11.96
C CYS A 80 12.10 13.44 11.65
N ARG A 81 11.32 14.16 10.83
CA ARG A 81 9.99 13.72 10.39
C ARG A 81 10.07 13.08 9.02
N VAL A 82 9.44 11.93 8.85
CA VAL A 82 9.44 11.22 7.57
C VAL A 82 8.08 11.37 6.88
N VAL A 83 8.07 11.91 5.67
CA VAL A 83 6.92 11.95 4.77
C VAL A 83 7.16 10.94 3.65
N MET A 84 6.26 9.97 3.53
CA MET A 84 6.36 8.95 2.50
C MET A 84 5.78 9.47 1.18
N LEU A 85 6.50 9.24 0.09
CA LEU A 85 6.04 9.38 -1.27
C LEU A 85 5.69 8.00 -1.82
N THR A 86 4.56 7.88 -2.50
CA THR A 86 4.12 6.62 -3.09
C THR A 86 3.60 6.82 -4.51
N THR A 87 3.55 5.73 -5.27
CA THR A 87 2.70 5.65 -6.45
C THR A 87 1.28 5.20 -6.08
N PHE A 88 0.35 5.30 -7.03
CA PHE A 88 -1.06 5.02 -6.84
C PHE A 88 -1.44 3.54 -6.57
N ASP A 89 -0.52 2.59 -6.42
CA ASP A 89 -0.93 1.18 -6.52
C ASP A 89 -0.72 0.33 -5.24
N ASP A 90 -0.46 0.93 -4.09
CA ASP A 90 0.02 0.18 -2.91
C ASP A 90 -0.79 0.42 -1.62
N GLU A 91 -1.89 -0.33 -1.45
CA GLU A 91 -2.73 -0.31 -0.23
C GLU A 91 -2.04 -0.87 1.02
N GLU A 92 -1.27 -1.95 0.85
CA GLU A 92 -0.64 -2.70 1.96
C GLU A 92 0.45 -1.87 2.66
N TYR A 93 1.14 -1.00 1.92
CA TYR A 93 2.26 -0.21 2.42
C TYR A 93 1.82 0.99 3.27
N VAL A 94 0.60 1.51 3.07
CA VAL A 94 0.08 2.66 3.85
C VAL A 94 0.01 2.30 5.34
N VAL A 95 -0.54 1.12 5.65
CA VAL A 95 -0.70 0.65 7.04
C VAL A 95 0.67 0.37 7.67
N GLU A 96 1.57 -0.28 6.94
CA GLU A 96 2.90 -0.61 7.42
C GLU A 96 3.75 0.64 7.66
N ALA A 97 3.73 1.61 6.75
CA ALA A 97 4.41 2.90 6.91
C ALA A 97 3.91 3.66 8.16
N LEU A 98 2.60 3.63 8.42
CA LEU A 98 2.04 4.25 9.61
C LEU A 98 2.44 3.54 10.91
N ARG A 99 2.43 2.21 10.92
CA ARG A 99 2.93 1.43 12.05
C ARG A 99 4.42 1.68 12.29
N ALA A 100 5.21 1.84 11.23
CA ALA A 100 6.61 2.21 11.31
C ALA A 100 6.80 3.63 11.87
N GLY A 101 5.83 4.53 11.67
CA GLY A 101 5.78 5.86 12.27
C GLY A 101 6.05 7.01 11.30
N ALA A 102 5.69 6.84 10.03
CA ALA A 102 5.67 7.93 9.07
C ALA A 102 4.75 9.06 9.57
N ALA A 103 5.22 10.31 9.41
CA ALA A 103 4.47 11.52 9.75
C ALA A 103 3.53 11.96 8.62
N GLY A 104 3.63 11.40 7.42
CA GLY A 104 2.69 11.68 6.34
C GLY A 104 2.82 10.69 5.19
N TYR A 105 1.79 10.66 4.33
CA TYR A 105 1.72 9.76 3.17
C TYR A 105 1.10 10.49 1.97
N LEU A 106 1.91 10.69 0.93
CA LEU A 106 1.61 11.53 -0.23
C LEU A 106 1.89 10.78 -1.53
N LEU A 107 1.23 11.19 -2.61
CA LEU A 107 1.49 10.67 -3.95
C LEU A 107 2.64 11.43 -4.64
N LYS A 108 3.38 10.73 -5.51
CA LYS A 108 4.52 11.28 -6.26
C LYS A 108 4.14 12.32 -7.34
N ASP A 109 2.87 12.54 -7.62
CA ASP A 109 2.36 13.44 -8.67
C ASP A 109 1.86 14.80 -8.17
N LEU A 110 2.05 15.10 -6.88
CA LEU A 110 1.66 16.39 -6.32
C LEU A 110 2.39 17.57 -6.99
N PRO A 111 1.68 18.67 -7.28
CA PRO A 111 2.32 19.90 -7.71
C PRO A 111 3.37 20.39 -6.70
N ALA A 112 4.44 21.02 -7.18
CA ALA A 112 5.56 21.46 -6.35
C ALA A 112 5.15 22.31 -5.13
N ARG A 113 4.15 23.19 -5.29
CA ARG A 113 3.62 24.02 -4.20
C ARG A 113 2.92 23.19 -3.12
N GLU A 114 2.19 22.15 -3.51
CA GLU A 114 1.50 21.26 -2.58
C GLU A 114 2.51 20.38 -1.84
N LEU A 115 3.53 19.89 -2.54
CA LEU A 115 4.64 19.16 -1.91
C LEU A 115 5.38 20.03 -0.88
N ALA A 116 5.63 21.30 -1.20
CA ALA A 116 6.25 22.26 -0.30
C ALA A 116 5.38 22.54 0.93
N ALA A 117 4.08 22.71 0.74
CA ALA A 117 3.13 22.86 1.85
C ALA A 117 3.15 21.64 2.75
N ALA A 118 3.23 20.44 2.18
CA ALA A 118 3.25 19.21 2.94
C ALA A 118 4.53 19.05 3.79
N VAL A 119 5.69 19.43 3.23
CA VAL A 119 6.96 19.51 3.98
C VAL A 119 6.83 20.44 5.19
N ARG A 120 6.28 21.65 5.00
CA ARG A 120 6.10 22.62 6.08
C ARG A 120 5.15 22.11 7.17
N LEU A 121 4.07 21.45 6.77
CA LEU A 121 3.10 20.87 7.69
C LEU A 121 3.71 19.71 8.48
N ALA A 122 4.51 18.86 7.84
CA ALA A 122 5.26 17.80 8.52
C ALA A 122 6.28 18.37 9.53
N HIS A 123 7.01 19.43 9.17
CA HIS A 123 7.93 20.13 10.08
C HIS A 123 7.19 20.68 11.31
N ALA A 124 6.00 21.26 11.11
CA ALA A 124 5.11 21.70 12.20
C ALA A 124 4.48 20.55 13.01
N GLY A 125 4.79 19.28 12.69
CA GLY A 125 4.27 18.11 13.38
C GLY A 125 2.84 17.71 12.99
N VAL A 126 2.31 18.27 11.90
CA VAL A 126 0.99 17.93 11.38
C VAL A 126 1.07 16.68 10.53
N VAL A 127 0.29 15.67 10.88
CA VAL A 127 0.20 14.42 10.11
C VAL A 127 -0.76 14.58 8.94
N GLN A 128 -0.34 14.18 7.74
CA GLN A 128 -1.09 14.41 6.51
C GLN A 128 -1.28 13.15 5.68
N PHE A 129 -2.45 13.04 5.06
CA PHE A 129 -2.78 11.98 4.13
C PHE A 129 -3.45 12.55 2.90
N ASP A 130 -2.97 12.14 1.74
CA ASP A 130 -3.72 12.35 0.50
C ASP A 130 -5.10 11.65 0.60
N PRO A 131 -6.19 12.21 0.00
CA PRO A 131 -7.50 11.56 0.01
C PRO A 131 -7.49 10.12 -0.51
N ALA A 132 -6.67 9.81 -1.52
CA ALA A 132 -6.52 8.46 -2.03
C ALA A 132 -5.84 7.55 -1.00
N ALA A 133 -4.82 8.03 -0.29
CA ALA A 133 -4.18 7.29 0.80
C ALA A 133 -5.15 7.04 1.97
N THR A 134 -5.99 8.03 2.28
CA THR A 134 -7.03 7.94 3.31
C THR A 134 -8.07 6.86 2.97
N ALA A 135 -8.56 6.84 1.73
CA ALA A 135 -9.50 5.82 1.27
C ALA A 135 -8.91 4.40 1.34
N ARG A 136 -7.61 4.25 1.06
CA ARG A 136 -6.90 2.97 1.19
C ARG A 136 -6.70 2.56 2.63
N LEU A 137 -6.34 3.49 3.50
CA LEU A 137 -6.25 3.22 4.93
C LEU A 137 -7.59 2.72 5.47
N ALA A 138 -8.70 3.40 5.11
CA ALA A 138 -10.05 2.97 5.48
C ALA A 138 -10.35 1.54 4.97
N THR A 139 -9.98 1.23 3.73
CA THR A 139 -10.13 -0.10 3.13
C THR A 139 -9.30 -1.16 3.86
N ALA A 140 -8.02 -0.87 4.15
CA ALA A 140 -7.10 -1.79 4.80
C ALA A 140 -7.48 -2.05 6.27
N LEU A 141 -7.95 -1.03 7.00
CA LEU A 141 -8.48 -1.17 8.35
C LEU A 141 -9.76 -2.02 8.37
N SER A 142 -10.63 -1.86 7.37
CA SER A 142 -11.85 -2.67 7.24
C SER A 142 -11.55 -4.16 6.98
N ARG A 143 -10.42 -4.48 6.33
CA ARG A 143 -9.95 -5.87 6.14
C ARG A 143 -9.21 -6.44 7.36
N SER A 144 -8.60 -5.59 8.19
CA SER A 144 -7.83 -5.99 9.39
C SER A 144 -8.64 -6.01 10.69
N ALA A 145 -9.90 -5.56 10.67
CA ALA A 145 -10.78 -5.71 11.83
C ALA A 145 -10.98 -7.22 12.10
N PRO A 146 -10.64 -7.73 13.30
CA PRO A 146 -11.09 -9.07 13.66
C PRO A 146 -12.60 -9.06 13.56
N ALA A 147 -13.20 -10.11 12.99
CA ALA A 147 -14.64 -10.30 13.06
C ALA A 147 -15.04 -10.14 14.53
N SER A 148 -15.71 -9.04 14.88
CA SER A 148 -16.30 -8.92 16.21
C SER A 148 -17.14 -10.19 16.40
N PRO A 149 -16.96 -10.94 17.49
CA PRO A 149 -17.91 -11.99 17.80
C PRO A 149 -19.21 -11.27 18.09
N ARG A 150 -20.07 -11.12 17.08
CA ARG A 150 -21.48 -10.85 17.32
C ARG A 150 -21.97 -12.10 18.01
N GLY A 151 -21.96 -12.07 19.35
CA GLY A 151 -22.73 -13.02 20.14
C GLY A 151 -24.16 -13.05 19.58
N PRO A 152 -24.81 -14.23 19.58
CA PRO A 152 -26.13 -14.36 18.99
C PRO A 152 -27.06 -13.32 19.62
N VAL A 153 -27.58 -12.42 18.80
CA VAL A 153 -28.65 -11.51 19.22
C VAL A 153 -29.90 -12.36 19.40
N ASP A 154 -30.31 -12.56 20.64
CA ASP A 154 -31.58 -13.21 20.99
C ASP A 154 -32.74 -12.43 20.33
N PRO A 155 -33.55 -13.07 19.47
CA PRO A 155 -34.66 -12.39 18.77
C PRO A 155 -35.87 -12.09 19.70
N ALA A 156 -35.73 -12.20 21.02
CA ALA A 156 -36.86 -12.17 21.96
C ALA A 156 -37.05 -10.85 22.74
N SER A 157 -36.24 -9.81 22.56
CA SER A 157 -36.35 -8.56 23.35
C SER A 157 -36.82 -7.32 22.58
N ALA A 158 -37.46 -7.48 21.42
CA ALA A 158 -38.05 -6.35 20.68
C ALA A 158 -39.56 -6.53 20.45
N ALA A 159 -40.29 -6.88 21.51
CA ALA A 159 -41.74 -6.78 21.53
C ALA A 159 -42.17 -5.49 22.23
N ARG A 160 -42.38 -4.40 21.47
CA ARG A 160 -43.42 -3.39 21.75
C ARG A 160 -43.55 -2.34 20.64
N ALA A 161 -44.82 -2.12 20.24
CA ALA A 161 -45.41 -1.02 19.45
C ALA A 161 -45.69 -1.24 17.93
N VAL A 162 -46.86 -1.83 17.60
CA VAL A 162 -48.06 -1.22 16.95
C VAL A 162 -47.80 -0.32 15.71
N ASN A 163 -48.38 -0.43 14.49
CA ASN A 163 -49.70 -0.88 13.96
C ASN A 163 -49.66 -1.15 12.40
N PRO A 164 -50.74 -1.64 11.75
CA PRO A 164 -50.77 -2.29 10.43
C PRO A 164 -51.20 -1.40 9.23
N GLY A 165 -50.90 -1.82 8.01
CA GLY A 165 -51.56 -1.31 6.79
C GLY A 165 -50.91 -1.70 5.46
N THR A 166 -51.56 -2.62 4.74
CA THR A 166 -51.66 -2.71 3.26
C THR A 166 -50.53 -3.42 2.45
N LEU A 167 -50.91 -4.54 1.80
CA LEU A 167 -50.25 -5.25 0.67
C LEU A 167 -50.71 -4.64 -0.68
N PRO A 168 -50.18 -4.97 -1.90
CA PRO A 168 -49.32 -6.12 -2.31
C PRO A 168 -48.10 -5.75 -3.21
N SER A 169 -47.10 -6.61 -3.51
CA SER A 169 -46.95 -7.40 -4.76
C SER A 169 -45.51 -8.00 -4.85
N THR A 170 -45.35 -9.18 -5.46
CA THR A 170 -44.13 -10.00 -5.76
C THR A 170 -43.15 -9.41 -6.82
N PRO A 171 -41.98 -10.01 -7.21
CA PRO A 171 -41.27 -11.26 -6.82
C PRO A 171 -39.75 -11.06 -6.44
N PRO A 172 -38.91 -12.12 -6.25
CA PRO A 172 -37.65 -12.04 -5.49
C PRO A 172 -36.40 -11.90 -6.36
N SER A 173 -35.31 -11.33 -5.81
CA SER A 173 -33.94 -11.52 -6.28
C SER A 173 -32.95 -11.10 -5.19
N THR A 174 -32.59 -12.04 -4.33
CA THR A 174 -31.54 -11.90 -3.32
C THR A 174 -30.22 -12.35 -3.93
N PRO A 175 -29.18 -11.51 -4.02
CA PRO A 175 -27.81 -12.02 -4.05
C PRO A 175 -27.45 -12.44 -2.61
N PRO A 176 -26.90 -13.65 -2.38
CA PRO A 176 -26.56 -14.10 -1.04
C PRO A 176 -25.38 -13.28 -0.51
N SER A 177 -25.52 -12.78 0.72
CA SER A 177 -24.36 -12.39 1.53
C SER A 177 -23.57 -13.63 1.94
N PRO A 178 -22.23 -13.55 2.01
CA PRO A 178 -21.40 -14.65 2.45
C PRO A 178 -21.46 -14.76 3.99
N GLY A 179 -22.17 -15.78 4.45
CA GLY A 179 -22.13 -16.25 5.83
C GLY A 179 -20.92 -17.15 6.05
N ASP A 180 -20.03 -16.63 6.87
CA ASP A 180 -19.22 -17.26 7.91
C ASP A 180 -18.37 -18.52 7.64
N SER A 181 -17.26 -18.43 8.33
CA SER A 181 -16.02 -19.15 8.33
C SER A 181 -16.09 -20.62 8.75
N SER A 182 -15.12 -21.35 8.19
CA SER A 182 -14.38 -22.42 8.88
C SER A 182 -15.12 -23.69 9.25
N ARG A 183 -14.87 -24.73 8.45
CA ARG A 183 -14.42 -26.01 9.02
C ARG A 183 -13.07 -26.42 8.40
N PRO A 184 -12.15 -26.99 9.21
CA PRO A 184 -10.91 -27.56 8.73
C PRO A 184 -11.26 -28.88 8.05
N GLY A 185 -11.14 -28.90 6.72
CA GLY A 185 -11.50 -30.05 5.90
C GLY A 185 -10.52 -30.17 4.77
N SER A 186 -9.48 -30.97 5.01
CA SER A 186 -8.53 -31.52 4.05
C SER A 186 -9.05 -31.58 2.60
N SER A 187 -8.55 -30.69 1.75
CA SER A 187 -8.19 -31.02 0.38
C SER A 187 -6.99 -30.17 -0.02
N ALA A 188 -5.80 -30.73 0.20
CA ALA A 188 -4.56 -30.17 -0.30
C ALA A 188 -4.63 -30.15 -1.83
N GLY A 189 -5.02 -29.00 -2.39
CA GLY A 189 -4.82 -28.72 -3.80
C GLY A 189 -3.33 -28.53 -4.08
N PRO A 190 -2.86 -28.80 -5.31
CA PRO A 190 -1.44 -28.84 -5.70
C PRO A 190 -0.65 -27.51 -5.57
N GLY A 191 -1.23 -26.49 -4.93
CA GLY A 191 -0.63 -25.17 -4.76
C GLY A 191 -0.10 -24.85 -3.35
N ALA A 192 -0.38 -25.68 -2.33
CA ALA A 192 0.05 -25.40 -0.96
C ALA A 192 1.59 -25.44 -0.78
N ASP A 193 2.29 -26.22 -1.61
CA ASP A 193 3.76 -26.37 -1.55
C ASP A 193 4.55 -25.22 -2.21
N LEU A 194 3.88 -24.23 -2.81
CA LEU A 194 4.54 -23.16 -3.57
C LEU A 194 4.85 -21.91 -2.76
N GLY A 195 4.38 -21.82 -1.51
CA GLY A 195 4.52 -20.59 -0.70
C GLY A 195 3.78 -19.38 -1.28
N LEU A 196 2.89 -19.61 -2.24
CA LEU A 196 2.06 -18.59 -2.88
C LEU A 196 0.68 -18.55 -2.25
N THR A 197 0.10 -17.36 -2.21
CA THR A 197 -1.30 -17.18 -1.81
C THR A 197 -2.24 -17.77 -2.85
N GLY A 198 -3.47 -18.12 -2.46
CA GLY A 198 -4.49 -18.62 -3.39
C GLY A 198 -4.69 -17.71 -4.60
N ARG A 199 -4.59 -16.39 -4.38
CA ARG A 199 -4.71 -15.39 -5.44
C ARG A 199 -3.52 -15.37 -6.41
N GLU A 200 -2.31 -15.49 -5.90
CA GLU A 200 -1.11 -15.60 -6.73
C GLU A 200 -1.13 -16.88 -7.58
N ILE A 201 -1.65 -17.99 -7.04
CA ILE A 201 -1.83 -19.24 -7.78
C ILE A 201 -2.83 -19.04 -8.94
N GLU A 202 -3.96 -18.36 -8.71
CA GLU A 202 -4.93 -18.04 -9.77
C GLU A 202 -4.32 -17.21 -10.90
N VAL A 203 -3.56 -16.16 -10.55
CA VAL A 203 -2.85 -15.33 -11.53
C VAL A 203 -1.82 -16.16 -12.29
N LEU A 204 -1.03 -16.98 -11.58
CA LEU A 204 -0.01 -17.85 -12.18
C LEU A 204 -0.62 -18.87 -13.16
N ARG A 205 -1.80 -19.44 -12.85
CA ARG A 205 -2.53 -20.32 -13.77
C ARG A 205 -2.97 -19.62 -15.04
N LEU A 206 -3.48 -18.40 -14.95
CA LEU A 206 -3.89 -17.63 -16.13
C LEU A 206 -2.69 -17.18 -16.96
N VAL A 207 -1.56 -16.86 -16.32
CA VAL A 207 -0.29 -16.60 -17.01
C VAL A 207 0.16 -17.83 -17.79
N ALA A 208 0.08 -19.03 -17.19
CA ALA A 208 0.43 -20.30 -17.83
C ALA A 208 -0.46 -20.64 -19.04
N ARG A 209 -1.71 -20.17 -19.04
CA ARG A 209 -2.66 -20.28 -20.17
C ARG A 209 -2.44 -19.23 -21.26
N GLY A 210 -1.45 -18.36 -21.11
CA GLY A 210 -1.12 -17.31 -22.08
C GLY A 210 -2.02 -16.06 -22.00
N SER A 211 -2.87 -15.92 -20.97
CA SER A 211 -3.80 -14.79 -20.87
C SER A 211 -3.07 -13.46 -20.65
N THR A 212 -3.37 -12.45 -21.44
CA THR A 212 -2.84 -11.08 -21.30
C THR A 212 -3.21 -10.46 -19.95
N ASN A 213 -2.52 -9.39 -19.54
CA ASN A 213 -2.82 -8.73 -18.27
C ASN A 213 -4.25 -8.20 -18.21
N ARG A 214 -4.79 -7.73 -19.34
CA ARG A 214 -6.19 -7.32 -19.50
C ARG A 214 -7.16 -8.48 -19.28
N GLU A 215 -6.93 -9.62 -19.91
CA GLU A 215 -7.80 -10.79 -19.76
C GLU A 215 -7.76 -11.36 -18.33
N ILE A 216 -6.60 -11.31 -17.69
CA ILE A 216 -6.46 -11.69 -16.28
C ILE A 216 -7.25 -10.71 -15.40
N ALA A 217 -7.12 -9.42 -15.67
CA ALA A 217 -7.82 -8.36 -14.95
C ALA A 217 -9.34 -8.55 -15.05
N GLU A 218 -9.86 -8.80 -16.25
CA GLU A 218 -11.28 -9.08 -16.50
C GLU A 218 -11.76 -10.35 -15.79
N ARG A 219 -11.03 -11.46 -15.91
CA ARG A 219 -11.44 -12.75 -15.29
C ARG A 219 -11.40 -12.75 -13.79
N LEU A 220 -10.46 -12.01 -13.22
CA LEU A 220 -10.25 -11.97 -11.78
C LEU A 220 -10.91 -10.74 -11.13
N TYR A 221 -11.58 -9.87 -11.90
CA TYR A 221 -12.15 -8.60 -11.41
C TYR A 221 -11.10 -7.72 -10.72
N LEU A 222 -9.96 -7.53 -11.38
CA LEU A 222 -8.84 -6.69 -10.95
C LEU A 222 -8.58 -5.58 -11.98
N SER A 223 -7.76 -4.58 -11.62
CA SER A 223 -7.18 -3.66 -12.60
C SER A 223 -5.95 -4.29 -13.26
N GLU A 224 -5.59 -3.83 -14.47
CA GLU A 224 -4.37 -4.31 -15.16
C GLU A 224 -3.08 -4.03 -14.37
N GLY A 225 -3.05 -2.92 -13.62
CA GLY A 225 -1.95 -2.58 -12.72
C GLY A 225 -1.79 -3.60 -11.61
N THR A 226 -2.90 -3.98 -10.96
CA THR A 226 -2.91 -5.02 -9.91
C THR A 226 -2.43 -6.37 -10.45
N VAL A 227 -2.77 -6.73 -11.69
CA VAL A 227 -2.26 -7.96 -12.33
C VAL A 227 -0.74 -7.89 -12.53
N LYS A 228 -0.21 -6.78 -13.04
CA LYS A 228 1.24 -6.59 -13.18
C LYS A 228 1.96 -6.74 -11.84
N ASN A 229 1.38 -6.21 -10.77
CA ASN A 229 1.93 -6.32 -9.42
C ASN A 229 1.93 -7.77 -8.91
N HIS A 230 0.83 -8.51 -9.11
CA HIS A 230 0.81 -9.94 -8.77
C HIS A 230 1.87 -10.72 -9.54
N ILE A 231 2.01 -10.48 -10.85
CA ILE A 231 3.04 -11.14 -11.67
C ILE A 231 4.44 -10.81 -11.14
N SER A 232 4.74 -9.53 -10.86
CA SER A 232 6.03 -9.12 -10.32
C SER A 232 6.37 -9.80 -8.99
N ARG A 233 5.40 -9.89 -8.06
CA ARG A 233 5.59 -10.61 -6.78
C ARG A 233 5.82 -12.11 -6.97
N ILE A 234 5.05 -12.74 -7.87
CA ILE A 234 5.21 -14.16 -8.18
C ILE A 234 6.61 -14.42 -8.74
N LEU A 235 7.09 -13.58 -9.66
CA LEU A 235 8.44 -13.68 -10.21
C LEU A 235 9.50 -13.53 -9.11
N GLY A 236 9.38 -12.51 -8.25
CA GLY A 236 10.31 -12.30 -7.14
C GLY A 236 10.32 -13.46 -6.14
N ARG A 237 9.15 -13.97 -5.73
CA ARG A 237 9.03 -15.08 -4.76
C ARG A 237 9.57 -16.39 -5.31
N LEU A 238 9.35 -16.65 -6.60
CA LEU A 238 9.79 -17.89 -7.25
C LEU A 238 11.21 -17.78 -7.84
N GLY A 239 11.85 -16.62 -7.76
CA GLY A 239 13.18 -16.38 -8.35
C GLY A 239 13.20 -16.44 -9.88
N LEU A 240 12.07 -16.11 -10.51
CA LEU A 240 11.89 -16.18 -11.96
C LEU A 240 12.15 -14.81 -12.58
N ARG A 241 12.73 -14.80 -13.78
CA ARG A 241 13.16 -13.57 -14.47
C ARG A 241 12.06 -12.91 -15.29
N ASP A 242 11.18 -13.71 -15.89
CA ASP A 242 10.17 -13.20 -16.80
C ASP A 242 8.90 -14.06 -16.80
N ARG A 243 7.89 -13.50 -17.47
CA ARG A 243 6.56 -14.10 -17.62
C ARG A 243 6.61 -15.46 -18.34
N THR A 244 7.55 -15.66 -19.26
CA THR A 244 7.70 -16.94 -19.98
C THR A 244 8.18 -18.02 -19.02
N GLN A 245 9.15 -17.69 -18.15
CA GLN A 245 9.60 -18.59 -17.10
C GLN A 245 8.48 -18.91 -16.09
N ALA A 246 7.65 -17.93 -15.72
CA ALA A 246 6.46 -18.20 -14.89
C ALA A 246 5.48 -19.17 -15.54
N ALA A 247 5.23 -19.02 -16.84
CA ALA A 247 4.34 -19.93 -17.57
C ALA A 247 4.89 -21.37 -17.63
N ILE A 248 6.20 -21.52 -17.89
CA ILE A 248 6.88 -22.83 -17.89
C ILE A 248 6.83 -23.45 -16.49
N TYR A 249 7.19 -22.69 -15.47
CA TYR A 249 7.18 -23.13 -14.08
C TYR A 249 5.82 -23.68 -13.65
N ALA A 250 4.74 -22.97 -13.99
CA ALA A 250 3.39 -23.39 -13.65
C ALA A 250 2.96 -24.69 -14.34
N ARG A 251 3.37 -24.90 -15.60
CA ARG A 251 3.12 -26.13 -16.34
C ARG A 251 3.88 -27.31 -15.72
N ASP A 252 5.16 -27.11 -15.40
CA ASP A 252 6.03 -28.16 -14.85
C ASP A 252 5.57 -28.60 -13.45
N ARG A 253 4.86 -27.73 -12.73
CA ARG A 253 4.24 -28.01 -11.42
C ARG A 253 2.79 -28.51 -11.51
N GLY A 254 2.27 -28.78 -12.71
CA GLY A 254 0.93 -29.34 -12.90
C GLY A 254 -0.21 -28.41 -12.48
N LEU A 255 -0.02 -27.08 -12.60
CA LEU A 255 -1.04 -26.10 -12.23
C LEU A 255 -2.11 -25.85 -13.31
N LEU A 256 -2.03 -26.54 -14.45
CA LEU A 256 -2.90 -26.35 -15.62
C LEU A 256 -4.12 -27.27 -15.64
#